data_AF-A0A2W4NIP0-F1
#
_entry.id   AF-A0A2W4NIP0-F1
#
_cell.length_a   1.000
_cell.length_b   1.000
_cell.length_c   1.000
_cell.angle_alpha   90.00
_cell.angle_beta   90.00
_cell.angle_gamma   90.00
#
_symmetry.space_group_name_H-M   'P 1'
#
loop_
_entity.id
_entity.type
_entity.pdbx_description
1 polymer ?
#
loop_
_entity_poly.entity_id
_entity_poly.type
_entity_poly.pdbx_seq_one_letter_code
_entity_poly.pdbx_strand_id
1 'polypeptide(L)'
;MPTLQGQTITGQYDSMLVTHDGRQYVVQNNVWGAGAQQTLVVAGTAFEVTRQTGNNPTNGAPVSYPSVFIGSNYNRMTSGSNLPKQVSAITSIDTSWTHNAGSVSGTYNAAYDVWFSTSAGGDPESPTGGYLMVWLHDPPNAQPIGSVMASGVTIPGVSGTGDVWVGPNGNRPCISYVSKQTIPSLTFDLNLFIQDAVNNRPN
;
A
#
# COMPACT_ATOMS: atom_id res chain seq x y z
N MET A 1 6.06 17.34 -11.29
CA MET A 1 4.61 17.09 -11.43
C MET A 1 3.91 18.43 -11.25
N PRO A 2 2.96 18.82 -12.12
CA PRO A 2 2.16 20.03 -11.89
C PRO A 2 1.31 19.89 -10.61
N THR A 3 1.00 21.00 -9.95
CA THR A 3 0.11 21.02 -8.77
C THR A 3 -1.25 20.44 -9.13
N LEU A 4 -1.74 19.51 -8.32
CA LEU A 4 -3.03 18.88 -8.56
C LEU A 4 -4.18 19.85 -8.22
N GLN A 5 -5.20 19.91 -9.08
CA GLN A 5 -6.45 20.62 -8.79
C GLN A 5 -7.53 19.59 -8.46
N GLY A 6 -8.11 19.69 -7.27
CA GLY A 6 -9.01 18.67 -6.76
C GLY A 6 -9.71 19.07 -5.47
N GLN A 7 -10.42 18.11 -4.86
CA GLN A 7 -11.07 18.30 -3.57
C GLN A 7 -10.06 18.13 -2.44
N THR A 8 -10.17 18.95 -1.40
CA THR A 8 -9.25 18.91 -0.25
C THR A 8 -9.85 18.10 0.89
N ILE A 9 -9.07 17.19 1.46
CA ILE A 9 -9.41 16.48 2.72
C ILE A 9 -8.32 16.72 3.77
N THR A 10 -8.71 16.94 5.03
CA THR A 10 -7.80 17.37 6.11
C THR A 10 -8.00 16.63 7.42
N GLY A 11 -9.20 16.09 7.67
CA GLY A 11 -9.51 15.31 8.85
C GLY A 11 -8.69 14.03 8.89
N GLN A 12 -8.36 13.59 10.11
CA GLN A 12 -7.48 12.45 10.39
C GLN A 12 -7.87 11.19 9.58
N TYR A 13 -9.17 10.92 9.47
CA TYR A 13 -9.74 9.78 8.76
C TYR A 13 -10.66 10.19 7.62
N ASP A 14 -10.54 11.43 7.13
CA ASP A 14 -11.29 11.86 5.96
C ASP A 14 -10.96 10.95 4.77
N SER A 15 -11.98 10.70 3.97
CA SER A 15 -11.87 9.90 2.76
C SER A 15 -12.87 10.37 1.71
N MET A 16 -12.59 10.04 0.45
CA MET A 16 -13.46 10.29 -0.68
C MET A 16 -13.64 9.03 -1.50
N LEU A 17 -14.88 8.78 -1.92
CA LEU A 17 -15.19 7.78 -2.93
C LEU A 17 -15.00 8.39 -4.32
N VAL A 18 -14.22 7.73 -5.17
CA VAL A 18 -13.93 8.15 -6.54
C VAL A 18 -14.19 7.00 -7.49
N THR A 19 -14.41 7.28 -8.77
CA THR A 19 -14.66 6.25 -9.80
C THR A 19 -13.65 6.35 -10.92
N HIS A 20 -13.12 5.21 -11.35
CA HIS A 20 -12.23 5.08 -12.50
C HIS A 20 -12.56 3.78 -13.23
N ASP A 21 -12.75 3.85 -14.55
CA ASP A 21 -13.10 2.71 -15.41
C ASP A 21 -14.25 1.83 -14.86
N GLY A 22 -15.31 2.48 -14.39
CA GLY A 22 -16.51 1.82 -13.86
C GLY A 22 -16.34 1.16 -12.49
N ARG A 23 -15.18 1.32 -11.83
CA ARG A 23 -14.90 0.79 -10.50
C ARG A 23 -14.76 1.91 -9.48
N GLN A 24 -15.22 1.68 -8.27
CA GLN A 24 -15.03 2.63 -7.17
C GLN A 24 -13.71 2.38 -6.45
N TYR A 25 -13.11 3.47 -6.00
CA TYR A 25 -11.93 3.49 -5.16
C TYR A 25 -12.20 4.44 -3.99
N VAL A 26 -11.49 4.23 -2.88
CA VAL A 26 -11.46 5.16 -1.76
C VAL A 26 -10.09 5.82 -1.73
N VAL A 27 -10.07 7.14 -1.76
CA VAL A 27 -8.89 7.94 -1.41
C VAL A 27 -9.00 8.33 0.05
N GLN A 28 -7.98 8.08 0.86
CA GLN A 28 -8.03 8.30 2.30
C GLN A 28 -6.83 9.07 2.83
N ASN A 29 -7.07 9.97 3.79
CA ASN A 29 -6.01 10.70 4.49
C ASN A 29 -5.26 9.77 5.46
N ASN A 30 -6.01 8.99 6.25
CA ASN A 30 -5.51 7.87 7.05
C ASN A 30 -4.29 8.20 7.93
N VAL A 31 -4.44 9.21 8.80
CA VAL A 31 -3.44 9.61 9.80
C VAL A 31 -3.64 8.79 11.08
N TRP A 32 -3.33 7.50 11.01
CA TRP A 32 -3.63 6.53 12.07
C TRP A 32 -2.56 6.43 13.16
N GLY A 33 -1.31 6.80 12.86
CA GLY A 33 -0.15 6.54 13.72
C GLY A 33 0.28 7.72 14.61
N ALA A 34 -0.31 8.90 14.46
CA ALA A 34 -0.04 10.07 15.29
C ALA A 34 -1.16 11.12 15.18
N GLY A 35 -1.20 12.06 16.15
CA GLY A 35 -1.98 13.30 16.03
C GLY A 35 -1.26 14.33 15.17
N ALA A 36 -1.18 14.12 13.86
CA ALA A 36 -0.52 15.01 12.91
C ALA A 36 -1.53 15.76 12.03
N GLN A 37 -1.12 16.93 11.52
CA GLN A 37 -1.90 17.63 10.50
C GLN A 37 -1.43 17.17 9.12
N GLN A 38 -2.31 16.46 8.40
CA GLN A 38 -2.09 16.04 7.01
C GLN A 38 -3.23 16.53 6.12
N THR A 39 -2.89 17.09 4.97
CA THR A 39 -3.85 17.55 3.96
C THR A 39 -3.56 16.86 2.64
N LEU A 40 -4.60 16.29 2.03
CA LEU A 40 -4.54 15.81 0.65
C LEU A 40 -5.38 16.69 -0.27
N VAL A 41 -4.87 16.95 -1.47
CA VAL A 41 -5.70 17.35 -2.62
C VAL A 41 -5.96 16.11 -3.46
N VAL A 42 -7.22 15.81 -3.77
CA VAL A 42 -7.68 14.59 -4.43
C VAL A 42 -8.31 14.91 -5.78
N ALA A 43 -7.83 14.25 -6.84
CA ALA A 43 -8.38 14.35 -8.18
C ALA A 43 -8.52 12.95 -8.81
N GLY A 44 -9.73 12.39 -8.80
CA GLY A 44 -9.95 11.01 -9.22
C GLY A 44 -9.16 10.04 -8.36
N THR A 45 -8.42 9.12 -8.98
CA THR A 45 -7.53 8.15 -8.31
C THR A 45 -6.12 8.68 -8.06
N ALA A 46 -5.89 9.99 -8.21
CA ALA A 46 -4.65 10.66 -7.85
C ALA A 46 -4.85 11.55 -6.62
N PHE A 47 -3.80 11.72 -5.82
CA PHE A 47 -3.76 12.70 -4.75
C PHE A 47 -2.36 13.31 -4.60
N GLU A 48 -2.31 14.48 -3.98
CA GLU A 48 -1.10 15.17 -3.57
C GLU A 48 -1.16 15.43 -2.07
N VAL A 49 -0.11 15.03 -1.32
CA VAL A 49 0.05 15.43 0.09
C VAL A 49 0.59 16.85 0.12
N THR A 50 -0.28 17.84 0.34
CA THR A 50 0.10 19.27 0.33
C THR A 50 0.56 19.77 1.69
N ARG A 51 0.30 19.00 2.74
CA ARG A 51 0.74 19.29 4.10
C ARG A 51 0.93 18.00 4.89
N GLN A 52 2.03 17.90 5.63
CA GLN A 52 2.27 16.86 6.63
C GLN A 52 3.19 17.43 7.71
N THR A 53 2.78 17.35 8.98
CA THR A 53 3.54 17.87 10.14
C THR A 53 3.98 16.79 11.13
N GLY A 54 3.56 15.55 10.91
CA GLY A 54 3.81 14.44 11.80
C GLY A 54 5.24 13.95 11.73
N ASN A 55 5.72 13.44 12.85
CA ASN A 55 7.04 12.85 12.97
C ASN A 55 6.97 11.71 13.99
N ASN A 56 7.18 10.48 13.51
CA ASN A 56 7.32 9.30 14.36
C ASN A 56 8.78 8.81 14.31
N PRO A 57 9.27 8.16 15.38
CA PRO A 57 10.53 7.42 15.33
C PRO A 57 10.55 6.41 14.17
N THR A 58 11.67 6.31 13.47
CA THR A 58 11.80 5.46 12.27
C THR A 58 11.91 3.96 12.56
N ASN A 59 12.01 3.59 13.85
CA ASN A 59 12.00 2.22 14.34
C ASN A 59 10.60 1.78 14.81
N GLY A 60 9.54 2.49 14.41
CA GLY A 60 8.16 2.22 14.78
C GLY A 60 7.18 2.45 13.64
N ALA A 61 5.90 2.58 14.00
CA ALA A 61 4.83 2.84 13.04
C ALA A 61 4.98 4.19 12.34
N PRO A 62 4.66 4.30 11.04
CA PRO A 62 4.60 5.59 10.36
C PRO A 62 3.47 6.46 10.92
N VAL A 63 3.53 7.76 10.65
CA VAL A 63 2.50 8.74 11.04
C VAL A 63 1.14 8.42 10.44
N SER A 64 1.14 7.98 9.18
CA SER A 64 -0.04 7.90 8.32
C SER A 64 0.22 6.95 7.16
N TYR A 65 -0.85 6.54 6.48
CA TYR A 65 -0.75 5.86 5.19
C TYR A 65 -1.81 6.42 4.22
N PRO A 66 -1.61 7.66 3.70
CA PRO A 66 -2.49 8.23 2.70
C PRO A 66 -2.44 7.35 1.44
N SER A 67 -3.60 6.92 0.96
CA SER A 67 -3.65 5.89 -0.08
C SER A 67 -4.91 5.97 -0.92
N VAL A 68 -4.86 5.29 -2.07
CA VAL A 68 -6.04 4.95 -2.89
C VAL A 68 -6.21 3.44 -2.85
N PHE A 69 -7.40 2.95 -2.52
CA PHE A 69 -7.65 1.50 -2.46
C PHE A 69 -8.96 1.10 -3.14
N ILE A 70 -9.01 -0.16 -3.57
CA ILE A 70 -10.21 -0.87 -4.03
C ILE A 70 -10.38 -2.14 -3.18
N GLY A 71 -11.61 -2.48 -2.81
CA GLY A 71 -11.94 -3.56 -1.89
C GLY A 71 -12.71 -3.08 -0.67
N SER A 72 -12.36 -3.60 0.51
CA SER A 72 -12.99 -3.21 1.78
C SER A 72 -11.95 -3.02 2.88
N ASN A 73 -12.08 -1.92 3.63
CA ASN A 73 -11.20 -1.59 4.76
C ASN A 73 -11.93 -0.63 5.72
N TYR A 74 -11.89 -0.88 7.03
CA TYR A 74 -12.56 -0.08 8.07
C TYR A 74 -14.02 0.29 7.74
N ASN A 75 -14.81 -0.70 7.32
CA ASN A 75 -16.21 -0.60 6.90
C ASN A 75 -16.46 0.32 5.70
N ARG A 76 -15.40 0.76 5.00
CA ARG A 76 -15.51 1.42 3.70
C ARG A 76 -15.43 0.36 2.61
N MET A 77 -16.51 0.22 1.85
CA MET A 77 -16.62 -0.76 0.76
C MET A 77 -16.69 -0.04 -0.59
N THR A 78 -15.92 -0.51 -1.56
CA THR A 78 -16.01 -0.04 -2.94
C THR A 78 -16.91 -0.93 -3.79
N SER A 79 -17.68 -0.34 -4.69
CA SER A 79 -18.41 -1.09 -5.73
C SER A 79 -17.51 -1.46 -6.91
N GLY A 80 -17.77 -2.62 -7.53
CA GLY A 80 -17.04 -3.09 -8.72
C GLY A 80 -15.64 -3.67 -8.44
N SER A 81 -15.31 -3.95 -7.17
CA SER A 81 -14.00 -4.50 -6.78
C SER A 81 -13.79 -5.97 -7.18
N ASN A 82 -14.87 -6.75 -7.25
CA ASN A 82 -14.81 -8.22 -7.28
C ASN A 82 -14.02 -8.82 -6.09
N LEU A 83 -13.95 -8.09 -4.97
CA LEU A 83 -13.29 -8.49 -3.73
C LEU A 83 -14.34 -8.61 -2.60
N PRO A 84 -14.16 -9.54 -1.65
CA PRO A 84 -13.02 -10.46 -1.51
C PRO A 84 -13.01 -11.57 -2.58
N LYS A 85 -11.82 -12.08 -2.90
CA LYS A 85 -11.63 -13.19 -3.83
C LYS A 85 -10.60 -14.16 -3.26
N GLN A 86 -10.90 -15.46 -3.32
CA GLN A 86 -9.99 -16.49 -2.84
C GLN A 86 -8.67 -16.44 -3.62
N VAL A 87 -7.53 -16.48 -2.92
CA VAL A 87 -6.19 -16.36 -3.51
C VAL A 87 -5.96 -17.37 -4.64
N SER A 88 -6.38 -18.62 -4.46
CA SER A 88 -6.24 -19.68 -5.48
C SER A 88 -7.10 -19.46 -6.73
N ALA A 89 -8.10 -18.56 -6.68
CA ALA A 89 -8.96 -18.21 -7.82
C ALA A 89 -8.49 -16.94 -8.56
N ILE A 90 -7.42 -16.30 -8.08
CA ILE A 90 -6.87 -15.09 -8.71
C ILE A 90 -5.99 -15.50 -9.89
N THR A 91 -6.36 -15.05 -11.08
CA THR A 91 -5.59 -15.27 -12.31
C THR A 91 -4.61 -14.14 -12.56
N SER A 92 -5.06 -12.89 -12.43
CA SER A 92 -4.24 -11.67 -12.52
C SER A 92 -4.88 -10.53 -11.73
N ILE A 93 -4.05 -9.57 -11.35
CA ILE A 93 -4.40 -8.28 -10.75
C ILE A 93 -3.53 -7.21 -11.41
N ASP A 94 -3.93 -6.77 -12.60
CA ASP A 94 -3.21 -5.72 -13.32
C ASP A 94 -3.36 -4.38 -12.59
N THR A 95 -2.22 -3.78 -12.23
CA THR A 95 -2.19 -2.49 -11.54
C THR A 95 -1.09 -1.60 -12.12
N SER A 96 -1.31 -0.30 -12.01
CA SER A 96 -0.38 0.74 -12.44
C SER A 96 -0.36 1.86 -11.42
N TRP A 97 0.84 2.32 -11.06
CA TRP A 97 0.99 3.46 -10.19
C TRP A 97 2.20 4.29 -10.62
N THR A 98 2.02 5.61 -10.59
CA THR A 98 3.07 6.61 -10.79
C THR A 98 3.08 7.53 -9.58
N HIS A 99 4.28 7.78 -9.03
CA HIS A 99 4.49 8.65 -7.88
C HIS A 99 5.77 9.47 -8.03
N ASN A 100 5.97 10.43 -7.12
CA ASN A 100 7.14 11.31 -7.09
C ASN A 100 8.06 11.05 -5.88
N ALA A 101 7.92 9.91 -5.18
CA ALA A 101 8.82 9.53 -4.10
C ALA A 101 10.30 9.57 -4.53
N GLY A 102 11.17 9.97 -3.61
CA GLY A 102 12.60 10.22 -3.87
C GLY A 102 12.91 11.57 -4.54
N SER A 103 11.91 12.26 -5.10
CA SER A 103 12.06 13.65 -5.59
C SER A 103 11.57 14.71 -4.59
N VAL A 104 10.95 14.27 -3.48
CA VAL A 104 10.49 15.12 -2.38
C VAL A 104 11.25 14.71 -1.11
N SER A 105 11.68 15.67 -0.30
CA SER A 105 12.38 15.39 0.96
C SER A 105 11.46 14.79 2.02
N GLY A 106 12.01 13.93 2.86
CA GLY A 106 11.30 13.30 3.98
C GLY A 106 11.74 11.86 4.20
N THR A 107 11.22 11.25 5.26
CA THR A 107 11.40 9.82 5.56
C THR A 107 10.06 9.13 5.39
N TYR A 108 9.84 8.54 4.21
CA TYR A 108 8.60 7.87 3.85
C TYR A 108 8.89 6.79 2.81
N ASN A 109 8.07 5.74 2.78
CA ASN A 109 8.08 4.79 1.68
C ASN A 109 7.05 5.19 0.61
N ALA A 110 7.15 4.55 -0.55
CA ALA A 110 6.06 4.49 -1.53
C ALA A 110 5.74 3.02 -1.71
N ALA A 111 4.58 2.57 -1.24
CA ALA A 111 4.26 1.16 -1.17
C ALA A 111 2.81 0.85 -1.56
N TYR A 112 2.62 -0.35 -2.09
CA TYR A 112 1.35 -1.05 -2.06
C TYR A 112 1.17 -1.73 -0.70
N ASP A 113 -0.08 -1.88 -0.26
CA ASP A 113 -0.48 -2.68 0.91
C ASP A 113 -1.68 -3.54 0.50
N VAL A 114 -1.58 -4.85 0.71
CA VAL A 114 -2.54 -5.86 0.27
C VAL A 114 -2.99 -6.65 1.48
N TRP A 115 -4.30 -6.74 1.66
CA TRP A 115 -4.92 -7.29 2.85
C TRP A 115 -5.56 -8.65 2.56
N PHE A 116 -5.28 -9.62 3.41
CA PHE A 116 -5.81 -10.98 3.31
C PHE A 116 -6.75 -11.30 4.47
N SER A 117 -7.73 -12.16 4.20
CA SER A 117 -8.68 -12.67 5.19
C SER A 117 -8.55 -14.17 5.35
N THR A 118 -8.82 -14.68 6.54
CA THR A 118 -9.01 -16.13 6.77
C THR A 118 -10.45 -16.57 6.47
N SER A 119 -11.37 -15.63 6.25
CA SER A 119 -12.78 -15.88 5.93
C SER A 119 -13.07 -15.66 4.44
N ALA A 120 -13.92 -16.51 3.87
CA ALA A 120 -14.40 -16.34 2.49
C ALA A 120 -15.18 -15.02 2.29
N GLY A 121 -15.81 -14.50 3.35
CA GLY A 121 -16.53 -13.23 3.33
C GLY A 121 -15.64 -11.98 3.39
N GLY A 122 -14.32 -12.15 3.50
CA GLY A 122 -13.40 -11.04 3.74
C GLY A 122 -13.55 -10.45 5.13
N ASP A 123 -12.78 -9.39 5.41
CA ASP A 123 -12.87 -8.64 6.67
C ASP A 123 -13.24 -7.19 6.38
N PRO A 124 -14.47 -6.74 6.71
CA PRO A 124 -14.87 -5.37 6.41
C PRO A 124 -14.09 -4.34 7.24
N GLU A 125 -13.67 -4.71 8.45
CA GLU A 125 -12.97 -3.80 9.37
C GLU A 125 -11.44 -3.90 9.24
N SER A 126 -10.87 -5.06 9.58
CA SER A 126 -9.41 -5.26 9.67
C SER A 126 -9.01 -6.68 9.24
N PRO A 127 -7.96 -6.86 8.43
CA PRO A 127 -7.64 -8.14 7.81
C PRO A 127 -7.18 -9.20 8.80
N THR A 128 -7.78 -10.37 8.79
CA THR A 128 -7.46 -11.47 9.69
C THR A 128 -6.35 -12.39 9.18
N GLY A 129 -6.09 -12.39 7.86
CA GLY A 129 -5.15 -13.31 7.22
C GLY A 129 -3.71 -12.81 7.14
N GLY A 130 -3.50 -11.49 7.07
CA GLY A 130 -2.16 -10.91 6.98
C GLY A 130 -2.04 -9.79 5.95
N TYR A 131 -0.79 -9.41 5.71
CA TYR A 131 -0.42 -8.27 4.88
C TYR A 131 0.67 -8.67 3.87
N LEU A 132 0.54 -8.17 2.65
CA LEU A 132 1.63 -8.15 1.68
C LEU A 132 1.87 -6.71 1.25
N MET A 133 3.12 -6.25 1.36
CA MET A 133 3.52 -4.93 0.87
C MET A 133 4.49 -5.04 -0.30
N VAL A 134 4.42 -4.09 -1.23
CA VAL A 134 5.39 -3.93 -2.32
C VAL A 134 5.90 -2.50 -2.29
N TRP A 135 7.13 -2.28 -1.83
CA TRP A 135 7.74 -0.97 -1.68
C TRP A 135 8.52 -0.61 -2.95
N LEU A 136 8.06 0.43 -3.63
CA LEU A 136 8.69 1.03 -4.80
C LEU A 136 9.70 2.14 -4.45
N HIS A 137 9.64 2.65 -3.22
CA HIS A 137 10.64 3.55 -2.66
C HIS A 137 10.93 3.15 -1.22
N ASP A 138 12.20 2.91 -0.92
CA ASP A 138 12.69 2.59 0.41
C ASP A 138 13.27 3.86 1.08
N PRO A 139 12.72 4.30 2.23
CA PRO A 139 13.22 5.47 2.95
C PRO A 139 14.60 5.24 3.57
N PRO A 140 15.42 6.29 3.71
CA PRO A 140 16.61 6.21 4.54
C PRO A 140 16.24 6.03 6.02
N ASN A 141 16.96 5.14 6.71
CA ASN A 141 16.87 4.96 8.18
C ASN A 141 15.52 4.45 8.72
N ALA A 142 14.64 3.95 7.87
CA ALA A 142 13.47 3.16 8.24
C ALA A 142 13.51 1.83 7.50
N GLN A 143 12.66 0.88 7.87
CA GLN A 143 12.63 -0.46 7.29
C GLN A 143 11.23 -1.07 7.37
N PRO A 144 10.94 -2.14 6.60
CA PRO A 144 9.73 -2.90 6.77
C PRO A 144 9.65 -3.61 8.13
N ILE A 145 8.46 -4.10 8.43
CA ILE A 145 8.22 -4.99 9.56
C ILE A 145 9.07 -6.25 9.40
N GLY A 146 9.70 -6.67 10.51
CA GLY A 146 10.42 -7.93 10.60
C GLY A 146 11.90 -7.84 10.20
N SER A 147 12.39 -8.90 9.57
CA SER A 147 13.78 -9.02 9.12
C SER A 147 13.87 -9.51 7.68
N VAL A 148 15.01 -9.24 7.04
CA VAL A 148 15.30 -9.76 5.69
C VAL A 148 15.28 -11.29 5.72
N MET A 149 14.40 -11.89 4.94
CA MET A 149 14.33 -13.32 4.67
C MET A 149 15.17 -13.70 3.46
N ALA A 150 15.12 -12.88 2.39
CA ALA A 150 15.86 -13.11 1.16
C ALA A 150 16.30 -11.78 0.54
N SER A 151 17.48 -11.74 -0.08
CA SER A 151 17.99 -10.53 -0.75
C SER A 151 18.16 -10.73 -2.25
N GLY A 152 17.92 -9.68 -3.02
CA GLY A 152 18.11 -9.69 -4.48
C GLY A 152 17.15 -10.60 -5.23
N VAL A 153 15.94 -10.79 -4.70
CA VAL A 153 14.87 -11.56 -5.32
C VAL A 153 14.37 -10.84 -6.57
N THR A 154 14.21 -11.60 -7.65
CA THR A 154 13.51 -11.19 -8.88
C THR A 154 12.13 -11.81 -8.90
N ILE A 155 11.09 -11.03 -9.19
CA ILE A 155 9.75 -11.54 -9.46
C ILE A 155 9.58 -11.64 -10.97
N PRO A 156 9.44 -12.85 -11.56
CA PRO A 156 9.27 -13.00 -13.00
C PRO A 156 8.11 -12.16 -13.53
N GLY A 157 8.34 -11.36 -14.57
CA GLY A 157 7.33 -10.45 -15.12
C GLY A 157 7.29 -9.05 -14.49
N VAL A 158 8.11 -8.79 -13.46
CA VAL A 158 8.24 -7.48 -12.83
C VAL A 158 9.68 -7.00 -12.96
N SER A 159 9.89 -5.75 -13.36
CA SER A 159 11.22 -5.18 -13.51
C SER A 159 11.88 -4.92 -12.15
N GLY A 160 13.17 -5.24 -12.04
CA GLY A 160 14.01 -4.91 -10.88
C GLY A 160 14.28 -6.09 -9.96
N THR A 161 14.94 -5.79 -8.85
CA THR A 161 15.25 -6.75 -7.77
C THR A 161 14.91 -6.12 -6.44
N GLY A 162 14.46 -6.94 -5.49
CA GLY A 162 14.16 -6.47 -4.14
C GLY A 162 14.60 -7.43 -3.05
N ASP A 163 14.55 -6.95 -1.82
CA ASP A 163 14.71 -7.75 -0.62
C ASP A 163 13.32 -8.12 -0.08
N VAL A 164 13.17 -9.36 0.40
CA VAL A 164 11.93 -9.84 1.00
C VAL A 164 12.09 -9.82 2.50
N TRP A 165 11.21 -9.08 3.18
CA TRP A 165 11.15 -8.97 4.62
C TRP A 165 9.92 -9.70 5.14
N VAL A 166 10.07 -10.41 6.25
CA VAL A 166 8.97 -11.12 6.89
C VAL A 166 8.98 -10.86 8.38
N GLY A 167 7.82 -10.56 8.93
CA GLY A 167 7.64 -10.42 10.37
C GLY A 167 6.20 -10.26 10.81
N PRO A 168 5.95 -10.26 12.12
CA PRO A 168 4.61 -10.12 12.68
C PRO A 168 4.16 -8.66 12.73
N ASN A 169 2.95 -8.40 12.23
CA ASN A 169 2.17 -7.19 12.53
C ASN A 169 1.06 -7.55 13.53
N GLY A 170 1.35 -7.40 14.83
CA GLY A 170 0.55 -8.03 15.88
C GLY A 170 0.63 -9.56 15.75
N ASN A 171 -0.53 -10.23 15.69
CA ASN A 171 -0.60 -11.70 15.52
C ASN A 171 -0.71 -12.16 14.06
N ARG A 172 -0.47 -11.25 13.10
CA ARG A 172 -0.68 -11.50 11.66
C ARG A 172 0.65 -11.42 10.93
N PRO A 173 0.90 -12.26 9.92
CA PRO A 173 2.11 -12.15 9.13
C PRO A 173 2.07 -10.90 8.24
N CYS A 174 3.24 -10.29 8.03
CA CYS A 174 3.48 -9.25 7.05
C CYS A 174 4.69 -9.66 6.19
N ILE A 175 4.49 -9.72 4.88
CA ILE A 175 5.55 -9.97 3.89
C ILE A 175 5.74 -8.71 3.06
N SER A 176 6.93 -8.11 3.08
CA SER A 176 7.23 -6.91 2.30
C SER A 176 8.30 -7.19 1.25
N TYR A 177 8.03 -6.80 0.00
CA TYR A 177 8.99 -6.81 -1.10
C TYR A 177 9.52 -5.41 -1.32
N VAL A 178 10.81 -5.19 -1.04
CA VAL A 178 11.42 -3.86 -1.07
C VAL A 178 12.37 -3.71 -2.24
N SER A 179 12.02 -2.85 -3.19
CA SER A 179 12.89 -2.56 -4.32
C SER A 179 14.22 -1.94 -3.88
N LYS A 180 15.34 -2.42 -4.44
CA LYS A 180 16.68 -1.86 -4.17
C LYS A 180 16.90 -0.47 -4.78
N GLN A 181 16.04 -0.04 -5.69
CA GLN A 181 16.08 1.27 -6.32
C GLN A 181 14.68 1.88 -6.32
N THR A 182 14.60 3.21 -6.33
CA THR A 182 13.31 3.90 -6.45
C THR A 182 12.70 3.65 -7.83
N ILE A 183 11.47 3.16 -7.87
CA ILE A 183 10.69 2.90 -9.09
C ILE A 183 9.54 3.92 -9.14
N PRO A 184 9.69 5.07 -9.84
CA PRO A 184 8.69 6.14 -9.83
C PRO A 184 7.39 5.79 -10.58
N SER A 185 7.42 4.77 -11.44
CA SER A 185 6.25 4.27 -12.15
C SER A 185 6.42 2.78 -12.41
N LEU A 186 5.39 1.99 -12.12
CA LEU A 186 5.37 0.56 -12.36
C LEU A 186 3.97 0.12 -12.80
N THR A 187 3.92 -0.69 -13.85
CA THR A 187 2.72 -1.43 -14.26
C THR A 187 3.06 -2.91 -14.25
N PHE A 188 2.27 -3.69 -13.53
CA PHE A 188 2.57 -5.10 -13.26
C PHE A 188 1.32 -5.86 -12.83
N ASP A 189 1.41 -7.19 -12.86
CA ASP A 189 0.43 -8.08 -12.22
C ASP A 189 0.81 -8.28 -10.75
N LEU A 190 0.02 -7.72 -9.85
CA LEU A 190 0.23 -7.86 -8.39
C LEU A 190 0.08 -9.31 -7.92
N ASN A 191 -0.65 -10.15 -8.65
CA ASN A 191 -0.77 -11.57 -8.33
C ASN A 191 0.60 -12.27 -8.34
N LEU A 192 1.58 -11.80 -9.11
CA LEU A 192 2.93 -12.38 -9.14
C LEU A 192 3.61 -12.34 -7.76
N PHE A 193 3.43 -11.26 -7.00
CA PHE A 193 3.94 -11.15 -5.64
C PHE A 193 3.16 -12.03 -4.66
N ILE A 194 1.84 -12.15 -4.85
CA ILE A 194 0.97 -13.02 -4.04
C ILE A 194 1.38 -14.49 -4.24
N GLN A 195 1.60 -14.92 -5.48
CA GLN A 195 2.03 -16.28 -5.78
C GLN A 195 3.45 -16.56 -5.27
N ASP A 196 4.38 -15.60 -5.37
CA ASP A 196 5.70 -15.77 -4.74
C ASP A 196 5.59 -15.92 -3.23
N ALA A 197 4.73 -15.14 -2.57
CA ALA A 197 4.47 -15.25 -1.14
C ALA A 197 3.95 -16.65 -0.76
N VAL A 198 2.90 -17.12 -1.46
CA VAL A 198 2.29 -18.44 -1.22
C VAL A 198 3.28 -19.59 -1.43
N ASN A 199 4.10 -19.52 -2.47
CA ASN A 199 4.94 -20.66 -2.87
C ASN A 199 6.30 -20.68 -2.17
N ASN A 200 6.84 -19.51 -1.81
CA ASN A 200 8.26 -19.38 -1.45
C ASN A 200 8.52 -18.72 -0.10
N ARG A 201 7.51 -18.11 0.56
CA ARG A 201 7.72 -17.26 1.74
C ARG A 201 6.95 -17.82 2.95
N PRO A 202 7.53 -18.76 3.71
CA PRO A 202 6.91 -19.25 4.94
C PRO A 202 6.76 -18.10 5.94
N ASN A 203 5.59 -17.96 6.55
CA ASN A 203 5.25 -16.85 7.44
C ASN A 203 4.44 -17.28 8.67
#